data_AF-A0A0A0J3M3-F1
#
_entry.id   AF-A0A0A0J3M3-F1
#
_cell.length_a   1.000
_cell.length_b   1.000
_cell.length_c   1.000
_cell.angle_alpha   90.00
_cell.angle_beta   90.00
_cell.angle_gamma   90.00
#
_symmetry.space_group_name_H-M   'P 1'
#
loop_
_entity.id
_entity.type
_entity.pdbx_description
1 polymer ?
#
loop_
_entity_poly.entity_id
_entity_poly.type
_entity_poly.pdbx_seq_one_letter_code
_entity_poly.pdbx_strand_id
1 'polypeptide(L)' 'MEMTYAELDSELVTLLPSKETLFFNNNWVGIYASNSSVALNAATVLSQANSAAVQTIVVGQG' A
#
# COMPACT_ATOMS: atom_id res chain seq x y z
N MET A 1 32.12 -25.46 -25.54
CA MET A 1 31.77 -24.02 -25.53
C MET A 1 31.35 -23.73 -24.11
N GLU A 2 32.24 -23.05 -23.39
CA GLU A 2 32.02 -22.65 -22.00
C GLU A 2 31.47 -21.23 -22.04
N MET A 3 30.28 -21.04 -21.49
CA MET A 3 29.62 -19.73 -21.46
C MET A 3 30.24 -18.92 -20.33
N THR A 4 30.74 -17.74 -20.63
CA THR A 4 31.42 -16.88 -19.66
C THR A 4 30.41 -16.27 -18.68
N TYR A 5 30.81 -15.98 -17.44
CA TYR A 5 29.91 -15.34 -16.46
C TYR A 5 29.33 -14.00 -16.95
N ALA A 6 30.06 -13.28 -17.81
CA ALA A 6 29.59 -12.07 -18.46
C ALA A 6 28.45 -12.32 -19.47
N GLU A 7 28.48 -13.46 -20.16
CA GLU A 7 27.40 -13.88 -21.06
C GLU A 7 26.17 -14.35 -20.26
N LEU A 8 26.38 -14.99 -19.10
CA LEU A 8 25.30 -15.41 -18.19
C LEU A 8 24.59 -14.21 -17.53
N ASP A 9 25.34 -13.18 -17.08
CA ASP A 9 24.76 -11.93 -16.57
C ASP A 9 24.03 -11.15 -17.66
N SER A 10 24.54 -11.19 -18.89
CA SER A 10 23.89 -10.64 -20.09
C SER A 10 22.56 -11.36 -20.40
N GLU A 11 22.52 -12.69 -20.32
CA GLU A 11 21.28 -13.47 -20.51
C GLU A 11 20.24 -13.18 -19.42
N LEU A 12 20.66 -12.98 -18.17
CA LEU A 12 19.75 -12.67 -17.06
C LEU A 12 19.06 -11.30 -17.21
N VAL A 13 19.76 -10.30 -17.75
CA VAL A 13 19.17 -8.98 -18.07
C VAL A 13 18.17 -9.06 -19.22
N THR A 14 18.31 -10.04 -20.11
CA THR A 14 17.50 -10.17 -21.32
C THR A 14 16.22 -11.01 -21.13
N LEU A 15 16.11 -11.76 -20.03
CA LEU A 15 14.98 -12.67 -19.76
C LEU A 15 13.95 -12.17 -18.75
N LEU A 16 14.16 -11.00 -18.14
CA LEU A 16 13.07 -10.33 -17.46
C LEU A 16 12.34 -9.49 -18.51
N PRO A 17 11.07 -9.80 -18.82
CA PRO A 17 10.28 -8.96 -19.70
C PRO A 17 10.41 -7.49 -19.24
N SER A 18 10.70 -6.56 -20.16
CA SER A 18 10.63 -5.14 -19.83
C SER A 18 9.24 -4.85 -19.26
N LYS A 19 9.08 -3.84 -18.39
CA LYS A 19 7.79 -3.51 -17.76
C LYS A 19 6.62 -3.40 -18.76
N GLU A 20 6.92 -3.14 -20.02
CA GLU A 20 6.01 -3.05 -21.16
C GLU A 20 5.39 -4.41 -21.56
N THR A 21 6.06 -5.53 -21.27
CA THR A 21 5.59 -6.90 -21.55
C THR A 21 4.68 -7.48 -20.46
N LEU A 22 4.59 -6.86 -19.27
CA LEU A 22 3.47 -7.11 -18.37
C LEU A 22 2.28 -6.30 -18.88
N PHE A 23 1.51 -6.89 -19.79
CA PHE A 23 0.29 -6.27 -20.34
C PHE A 23 -0.71 -5.86 -19.24
N PHE A 24 -0.59 -6.46 -18.04
CA PHE A 24 -1.30 -6.06 -16.82
C PHE A 24 -0.36 -6.05 -15.59
N ASN A 25 0.60 -5.12 -15.53
CA ASN A 25 1.35 -4.82 -14.29
C ASN A 25 0.54 -3.91 -13.35
N ASN A 26 -0.58 -4.43 -12.83
CA ASN A 26 -1.48 -3.64 -11.99
C ASN A 26 -1.24 -3.94 -10.51
N ASN A 27 -0.62 -2.99 -9.81
CA ASN A 27 -0.55 -2.98 -8.34
C ASN A 27 -1.64 -2.06 -7.79
N TRP A 28 -2.89 -2.53 -7.88
CA TRP A 28 -4.05 -1.75 -7.41
C TRP A 28 -4.42 -2.16 -5.99
N VAL A 29 -4.54 -1.18 -5.11
CA VAL A 29 -5.00 -1.39 -3.73
C VAL A 29 -6.16 -0.43 -3.47
N GLY A 30 -7.38 -0.95 -3.56
CA GLY A 30 -8.59 -0.22 -3.17
C GLY A 30 -8.75 -0.22 -1.66
N ILE A 31 -8.72 0.97 -1.05
CA ILE A 31 -8.90 1.12 0.40
C ILE A 31 -10.15 1.95 0.65
N TYR A 32 -11.13 1.34 1.30
CA TYR A 32 -12.27 2.03 1.86
C TYR A 32 -12.12 2.07 3.38
N ALA A 33 -12.04 3.29 3.91
CA ALA A 33 -11.85 3.53 5.32
C ALA A 33 -12.86 4.58 5.78
N SER A 34 -13.67 4.21 6.77
CA SER A 34 -14.62 5.12 7.41
C SER A 34 -14.37 5.10 8.91
N ASN A 35 -14.14 6.28 9.50
CA ASN A 35 -14.07 6.45 10.93
C ASN A 35 -14.98 7.60 11.35
N SER A 36 -15.85 7.36 12.32
CA SER A 36 -16.82 8.32 12.81
C SER A 36 -16.73 8.39 14.32
N SER A 37 -16.54 9.59 14.86
CA SER A 37 -16.52 9.86 16.30
C SER A 37 -17.67 10.79 16.65
N VAL A 38 -18.45 10.42 17.67
CA VAL A 38 -19.46 11.31 18.27
C VAL A 38 -19.15 11.42 19.76
N ALA A 39 -19.10 12.65 20.25
CA ALA A 39 -19.09 12.98 21.68
C ALA A 39 -20.36 13.79 21.95
N LEU A 40 -21.19 13.33 22.88
CA LEU A 40 -22.41 14.04 23.26
C LEU A 40 -22.52 14.14 24.78
N ASN A 41 -22.76 15.35 25.25
CA ASN A 41 -23.08 15.68 26.64
C ASN A 41 -24.57 16.04 26.71
N ALA A 42 -25.44 15.03 26.90
CA ALA A 42 -26.88 15.24 26.99
C ALA A 42 -27.29 15.50 28.45
N ALA A 43 -27.89 16.67 28.71
CA ALA A 43 -28.42 17.07 30.02
C ALA A 43 -27.39 17.03 31.17
N THR A 44 -26.17 17.50 30.94
CA THR A 44 -25.08 17.45 31.91
C THR A 44 -24.57 18.83 32.33
N VAL A 45 -24.23 18.96 33.61
CA VAL A 45 -23.61 20.15 34.21
C VAL A 45 -22.19 19.76 34.62
N LEU A 46 -21.19 20.58 34.28
CA LEU A 46 -19.75 20.30 34.48
C LEU A 46 -19.18 19.06 33.74
N SER A 47 -19.78 18.65 32.62
CA SER A 47 -19.28 17.51 31.83
C SER A 47 -18.30 17.89 30.73
N GLN A 48 -17.34 17.01 30.46
CA GLN A 48 -16.48 17.07 29.28
C GLN A 48 -16.70 15.82 28.42
N ALA A 49 -17.10 15.99 27.16
CA ALA A 49 -17.19 14.91 26.20
C ALA A 49 -16.04 15.06 25.21
N ASN A 50 -15.19 14.04 25.16
CA ASN A 50 -14.09 13.95 24.21
C ASN A 50 -14.33 12.74 23.32
N SER A 51 -14.10 12.89 22.01
CA SER A 51 -14.20 11.81 21.05
C SER A 51 -13.09 11.97 20.03
N ALA A 52 -12.36 10.88 19.78
CA ALA A 52 -11.26 10.85 18.84
C ALA A 52 -11.41 9.63 17.92
N ALA A 53 -11.64 9.90 16.63
CA ALA A 53 -11.66 8.91 15.57
C ALA A 53 -10.25 8.84 14.94
N VAL A 54 -9.32 8.17 15.62
CA VAL A 54 -7.95 8.00 15.12
C VAL A 54 -7.93 6.81 14.16
N GLN A 55 -7.44 7.03 12.94
CA GLN A 55 -7.25 5.96 11.95
C GLN A 55 -5.88 6.10 11.29
N THR A 56 -5.15 4.98 11.24
CA THR A 56 -3.88 4.87 10.53
C THR A 56 -4.02 3.80 9.46
N ILE A 57 -3.71 4.15 8.23
CA ILE A 57 -3.70 3.24 7.09
C ILE A 57 -2.28 3.20 6.56
N VAL A 58 -1.67 2.02 6.54
CA VAL A 58 -0.34 1.80 5.99
C VAL A 58 -0.45 0.82 4.83
N VAL A 59 0.09 1.22 3.69
CA VAL A 59 0.10 0.42 2.46
C VAL A 59 1.55 0.22 2.05
N GLY A 60 1.98 -1.03 1.99
CA GLY A 60 3.25 -1.42 1.42
C GLY A 60 3.04 -2.00 0.03
N GLN A 61 3.81 -1.52 -0.94
CA GLN A 61 3.87 -2.07 -2.29
C GLN A 61 5.35 -2.29 -2.64
N GLY A 62 5.66 -3.44 -3.23
CA GLY A 62 7.03 -3.83 -3.61
C GLY A 62 7.53 -3.09 -4.84
#